data_AF-A0A1G7DQA0-F1
#
_entry.id   AF-A0A1G7DQA0-F1
#
_cell.length_a   1.000
_cell.length_b   1.000
_cell.length_c   1.000
_cell.angle_alpha   90.00
_cell.angle_beta   90.00
_cell.angle_gamma   90.00
#
_symmetry.space_group_name_H-M   'P 1'
#
loop_
_entity.id
_entity.type
_entity.pdbx_description
1 polymer ?
#
loop_
_entity_poly.entity_id
_entity_poly.type
_entity_poly.pdbx_seq_one_letter_code
_entity_poly.pdbx_strand_id
1 'polypeptide(L)'
;MIPIERILEEMERHLRTAKNAGDTATKRESLAAIRALSEAALGSRPQNRIPEVEPMPLSAPAAPHAVPPAVQKREEDGANGDSIFDF
;
A
#
# COMPACT_ATOMS: atom_id res chain seq x y z
N MET A 1 -8.12 3.41 27.97
CA MET A 1 -8.72 2.25 27.29
C MET A 1 -10.16 2.63 26.96
N ILE A 2 -10.64 2.39 25.73
CA ILE A 2 -12.04 2.68 25.37
C ILE A 2 -12.93 1.67 26.12
N PRO A 3 -14.00 2.09 26.81
CA PRO A 3 -14.90 1.17 27.48
C PRO A 3 -15.62 0.28 26.45
N ILE A 4 -15.84 -0.99 26.80
CA ILE A 4 -16.43 -1.99 25.89
C ILE A 4 -17.82 -1.55 25.45
N GLU A 5 -18.60 -0.94 26.34
CA GLU A 5 -19.94 -0.43 26.07
C GLU A 5 -19.91 0.59 24.93
N ARG A 6 -18.91 1.48 24.92
CA ARG A 6 -18.77 2.48 23.86
C ARG A 6 -18.41 1.85 22.51
N ILE A 7 -17.62 0.78 22.52
CA ILE A 7 -17.28 0.04 21.31
C ILE A 7 -18.53 -0.62 20.73
N LEU A 8 -19.37 -1.23 21.58
CA LEU A 8 -20.62 -1.86 21.17
C LEU A 8 -21.59 -0.82 20.57
N GLU A 9 -21.74 0.35 21.20
CA GLU A 9 -22.56 1.46 20.66
C GLU A 9 -22.13 1.87 19.25
N GLU A 10 -20.82 2.04 19.01
CA GLU A 10 -20.29 2.41 17.69
C GLU A 10 -20.45 1.27 16.67
N MET A 11 -20.27 0.01 17.07
CA MET A 11 -20.52 -1.14 16.19
C MET A 11 -21.98 -1.17 15.73
N GLU A 12 -22.94 -0.93 16.62
CA GLU A 12 -24.35 -0.85 16.24
C GLU A 12 -24.63 0.32 15.28
N ARG A 13 -23.99 1.47 15.50
CA ARG A 13 -24.12 2.63 14.61
C ARG A 13 -23.63 2.28 13.20
N HIS A 14 -22.45 1.68 13.07
CA HIS A 14 -21.94 1.22 11.77
C HIS A 14 -22.82 0.13 11.14
N LEU A 15 -23.38 -0.77 11.94
CA LEU A 15 -24.31 -1.79 11.46
C LEU A 15 -25.59 -1.16 10.87
N ARG A 16 -26.16 -0.16 11.57
CA ARG A 16 -27.31 0.60 11.06
C ARG A 16 -26.98 1.32 9.75
N THR A 17 -25.81 1.95 9.67
CA THR A 17 -25.33 2.59 8.43
C THR A 17 -25.22 1.59 7.28
N ALA A 18 -24.59 0.42 7.51
CA ALA A 18 -24.46 -0.61 6.48
C ALA A 18 -25.83 -1.13 5.99
N LYS A 19 -26.78 -1.33 6.90
CA LYS A 19 -28.14 -1.79 6.55
C LYS A 19 -28.91 -0.78 5.71
N ASN A 20 -28.73 0.50 6.01
CA ASN A 20 -29.45 1.59 5.34
C ASN A 20 -28.71 2.13 4.10
N ALA A 21 -27.45 1.75 3.87
CA ALA A 21 -26.67 2.18 2.73
C ALA A 21 -27.24 1.64 1.41
N GLY A 22 -27.41 2.52 0.43
CA GLY A 22 -27.83 2.18 -0.93
C GLY A 22 -26.69 1.63 -1.79
N ASP A 23 -25.45 1.98 -1.46
CA ASP A 23 -24.24 1.63 -2.21
C ASP A 23 -23.38 0.58 -1.49
N THR A 24 -22.59 -0.15 -2.27
CA THR A 24 -21.73 -1.23 -1.75
C THR A 24 -20.46 -0.73 -1.09
N ALA A 25 -19.98 0.47 -1.45
CA ALA A 25 -18.77 1.06 -0.87
C ALA A 25 -18.97 1.38 0.61
N THR A 26 -20.04 2.10 0.95
CA THR A 26 -20.40 2.47 2.32
C THR A 26 -20.67 1.23 3.19
N LYS A 27 -21.24 0.16 2.62
CA LYS A 27 -21.39 -1.13 3.30
C LYS A 27 -20.04 -1.73 3.68
N ARG A 28 -19.09 -1.76 2.74
CA ARG A 28 -17.75 -2.30 2.98
C ARG A 28 -16.99 -1.48 4.01
N GLU A 29 -17.07 -0.16 3.94
CA GLU A 29 -16.45 0.74 4.90
C GLU A 29 -17.02 0.55 6.31
N SER A 30 -18.34 0.47 6.43
CA SER A 30 -19.01 0.20 7.71
C SER A 30 -18.59 -1.15 8.30
N LEU A 31 -18.46 -2.20 7.47
CA LEU A 31 -17.96 -3.50 7.92
C LEU A 31 -16.48 -3.47 8.31
N ALA A 32 -15.64 -2.72 7.60
CA ALA A 32 -14.24 -2.54 7.95
C ALA A 32 -14.08 -1.82 9.30
N ALA A 33 -14.91 -0.81 9.58
CA ALA A 33 -14.94 -0.14 10.87
C ALA A 33 -15.34 -1.09 12.01
N ILE A 34 -16.38 -1.91 11.81
CA ILE A 34 -16.81 -2.93 12.79
C ILE A 34 -15.68 -3.93 13.08
N ARG A 35 -14.94 -4.35 12.06
CA ARG A 35 -13.77 -5.23 12.22
C ARG A 35 -12.68 -4.56 13.07
N ALA A 36 -12.32 -3.31 12.74
CA ALA A 36 -11.30 -2.57 13.49
C ALA A 36 -11.71 -2.35 14.96
N LEU A 37 -12.98 -2.05 15.23
CA LEU A 37 -13.52 -1.93 16.58
C LEU A 37 -13.43 -3.26 17.36
N SER A 38 -13.68 -4.38 16.69
CA SER A 38 -13.56 -5.72 17.27
C SER A 38 -12.11 -6.06 17.60
N GLU A 39 -11.18 -5.75 16.69
CA GLU A 39 -9.73 -5.94 16.90
C GLU A 39 -9.24 -5.09 18.09
N ALA A 40 -9.71 -3.84 18.19
CA ALA A 40 -9.38 -2.94 19.30
C ALA A 40 -9.93 -3.44 20.65
N ALA A 41 -11.15 -3.97 20.69
CA ALA A 41 -11.75 -4.54 21.90
C ALA A 41 -11.04 -5.81 22.38
N LEU A 42 -10.67 -6.69 21.44
CA LEU A 42 -10.02 -7.96 21.73
C LEU A 42 -8.51 -7.80 22.01
N GLY A 43 -7.98 -6.58 21.92
CA GLY A 43 -6.54 -6.33 22.07
C GLY A 43 -5.69 -7.08 21.03
N SER A 44 -6.29 -7.47 19.90
CA SER A 44 -5.54 -8.05 18.79
C SER A 44 -4.65 -6.96 18.22
N ARG A 45 -3.38 -6.97 18.64
CA ARG A 45 -2.35 -6.15 18.01
C ARG A 45 -2.40 -6.48 16.51
N PRO A 46 -2.46 -5.47 15.61
CA PRO A 46 -2.43 -5.75 14.20
C PRO A 46 -1.18 -6.58 13.95
N GLN A 47 -1.38 -7.82 13.52
CA GLN A 47 -0.31 -8.67 13.06
C GLN A 47 0.09 -8.07 11.71
N ASN A 48 0.81 -6.94 11.76
CA ASN A 48 1.61 -6.44 10.66
C ASN A 48 2.65 -7.54 10.42
N ARG A 49 2.23 -8.60 9.73
CA ARG A 49 3.12 -9.43 8.95
C ARG A 49 3.67 -8.47 7.92
N ILE A 50 4.78 -7.82 8.28
CA ILE A 50 5.72 -7.29 7.31
C ILE A 50 5.95 -8.48 6.37
N PRO A 51 5.57 -8.39 5.08
CA PRO A 51 5.89 -9.47 4.16
C PRO A 51 7.40 -9.64 4.24
N GLU A 52 7.84 -10.82 4.64
CA GLU A 52 9.24 -11.18 4.67
C GLU A 52 9.72 -11.09 3.22
N VAL A 53 10.39 -9.99 2.89
CA VAL A 53 10.98 -9.79 1.57
C VAL A 53 12.19 -10.71 1.54
N GLU A 54 12.01 -11.89 0.94
CA GLU A 54 13.14 -12.76 0.65
C GLU A 54 14.12 -11.99 -0.24
N PRO A 55 15.40 -11.83 0.15
CA PRO A 55 16.37 -11.17 -0.69
C PRO A 55 16.57 -12.01 -1.95
N MET A 56 16.08 -11.51 -3.09
CA MET A 56 16.33 -12.12 -4.39
C MET A 56 17.82 -11.94 -4.71
N PRO A 57 18.60 -13.03 -4.86
CA PRO A 57 20.00 -12.89 -5.24
C PRO A 57 20.07 -12.28 -6.64
N LEU A 58 20.82 -11.18 -6.78
CA LEU A 58 21.22 -10.68 -8.09
C LEU A 58 22.06 -11.77 -8.76
N SER A 59 21.49 -12.47 -9.72
CA SER A 59 22.26 -13.33 -10.63
C SER A 59 23.34 -12.48 -11.29
N ALA A 60 24.59 -12.86 -11.06
CA ALA A 60 25.75 -12.26 -11.71
C ALA A 60 25.58 -12.29 -13.24
N PRO A 61 26.08 -11.28 -13.97
CA PRO A 61 25.96 -11.25 -15.42
C PRO A 61 26.76 -12.41 -16.02
N ALA A 62 26.09 -13.27 -16.76
CA ALA A 62 26.75 -14.25 -17.60
C ALA A 62 27.61 -13.51 -18.66
N ALA A 63 28.83 -13.99 -18.81
CA ALA A 63 29.85 -13.49 -19.73
C ALA A 63 29.39 -13.49 -21.22
N PRO A 64 30.12 -12.79 -22.10
CA PRO A 64 29.57 -12.08 -23.25
C PRO A 64 29.25 -12.99 -24.43
N HIS A 65 28.04 -12.89 -24.96
CA HIS A 65 27.74 -13.38 -26.30
C HIS A 65 28.25 -12.38 -27.34
N ALA A 66 28.83 -12.92 -28.40
CA ALA A 66 29.56 -12.25 -29.46
C ALA A 66 28.76 -11.13 -30.17
N VAL A 67 29.46 -10.03 -30.47
CA VAL A 67 29.07 -8.96 -31.42
C VAL A 67 29.09 -9.47 -32.86
N PRO A 68 28.19 -9.01 -33.75
CA PRO A 68 28.52 -7.86 -34.63
C PRO A 68 27.27 -6.98 -35.00
N PRO A 69 27.35 -5.97 -35.89
CA PRO A 69 27.74 -4.59 -35.58
C PRO A 69 26.67 -3.52 -35.91
N ALA A 70 27.01 -2.27 -35.59
CA ALA A 70 26.53 -0.98 -36.16
C ALA A 70 25.27 -0.30 -35.57
N VAL A 71 25.53 0.46 -34.51
CA VAL A 71 25.28 1.92 -34.38
C VAL A 71 23.93 2.45 -34.91
N GLN A 72 23.01 2.73 -33.98
CA GLN A 72 22.28 4.00 -33.98
C GLN A 72 22.33 4.57 -32.56
N LYS A 73 23.29 5.49 -32.36
CA LYS A 73 23.30 6.48 -31.28
C LYS A 73 21.94 7.18 -31.32
N ARG A 74 21.10 7.01 -30.29
CA ARG A 74 20.05 8.00 -30.02
C ARG A 74 20.76 9.18 -29.36
N GLU A 75 20.76 10.29 -30.05
CA GLU A 75 21.16 11.59 -29.52
C GLU A 75 20.11 11.99 -28.49
N GLU A 76 20.42 11.85 -27.20
CA GLU A 76 19.67 12.50 -26.12
C GLU A 76 20.15 13.95 -26.07
N ASP A 77 19.54 14.77 -26.92
CA ASP A 77 19.73 16.21 -26.93
C ASP A 77 18.95 16.81 -25.74
N GLY A 78 19.67 17.40 -24.77
CA GLY A 78 19.06 18.16 -23.67
C GLY A 78 19.50 17.82 -22.24
N ALA A 79 20.48 16.93 -22.02
CA ALA A 79 20.95 16.56 -20.68
C ALA A 79 22.15 17.40 -20.18
N ASN A 80 22.27 18.69 -20.56
CA ASN A 80 23.23 19.63 -19.96
C ASN A 80 22.75 21.09 -20.07
N GLY A 81 22.41 21.72 -18.94
CA GLY A 81 22.14 23.15 -18.79
C GLY A 81 20.65 23.47 -18.64
N ASP A 82 20.14 23.84 -17.46
CA ASP A 82 20.57 25.00 -16.68
C ASP A 82 20.41 24.72 -15.17
N SER A 83 21.29 25.26 -14.34
CA SER A 83 21.28 25.05 -12.89
C SER A 83 20.00 25.62 -12.27
N ILE A 84 19.26 24.78 -11.53
CA ILE A 84 18.03 25.17 -10.81
C ILE A 84 18.30 25.81 -9.43
N PHE A 85 19.57 26.06 -9.09
CA PHE A 85 19.97 26.75 -7.88
C PHE A 85 20.19 28.24 -8.16
N ASP A 86 19.15 29.04 -7.95
CA ASP A 86 19.24 30.49 -7.76
C ASP A 86 19.48 30.74 -6.26
N PHE A 87 20.62 31.30 -5.89
CA PHE A 87 20.99 31.68 -4.51
C PHE A 87 20.80 33.18 -4.29
#